data_AF-K9XC83-F1
#
_entry.id   AF-K9XC83-F1
#
_cell.length_a   1.000
_cell.length_b   1.000
_cell.length_c   1.000
_cell.angle_alpha   90.00
_cell.angle_beta   90.00
_cell.angle_gamma   90.00
#
_symmetry.space_group_name_H-M   'P 1'
#
loop_
_entity.id
_entity.type
_entity.pdbx_description
1 polymer ?
#
loop_
_entity_poly.entity_id
_entity_poly.type
_entity_poly.pdbx_seq_one_letter_code
_entity_poly.pdbx_strand_id
1 'polypeptide(L)'
;MYVPPLRPPSHDDSYISGEVTIDPSAAIAPGVLLQASPDSQIIIGAGVCIGMGCILHAFEGTLEIEPGANLGSGVLVLGKGKIGANACIGSTATILNASVEPQQVVLPGSLVGDKSRIVVTRPTVADVDTINETASPASDEATNGDRPPPMNTPPPTPSEPEPTDAASSPPPTSQKVYGQAQLNRMLSTMFPHRQALNRPLQDGQSPSDQP
;
A
#
# COMPACT_ATOMS: atom_id res chain seq x y z
N MET A 1 7.15 -21.55 -22.74
CA MET A 1 7.20 -21.54 -21.26
C MET A 1 6.62 -22.85 -20.77
N TYR A 2 7.39 -23.65 -20.04
CA TYR A 2 6.85 -24.81 -19.32
C TYR A 2 6.36 -24.30 -17.97
N VAL A 3 5.05 -24.33 -17.74
CA VAL A 3 4.47 -24.05 -16.43
C VAL A 3 4.37 -25.40 -15.72
N PRO A 4 5.04 -25.60 -14.58
CA PRO A 4 4.93 -26.84 -13.83
C PRO A 4 3.46 -27.14 -13.53
N PRO A 5 3.04 -28.42 -13.55
CA PRO A 5 1.69 -28.79 -13.19
C PRO A 5 1.39 -28.30 -11.77
N LEU A 6 0.22 -27.70 -11.58
CA LEU A 6 -0.28 -27.29 -10.26
C LEU A 6 -0.33 -28.54 -9.38
N ARG A 7 0.49 -28.56 -8.33
CA ARG A 7 0.42 -29.63 -7.33
C ARG A 7 -0.91 -29.47 -6.60
N PRO A 8 -1.66 -30.56 -6.36
CA PRO A 8 -2.80 -30.51 -5.46
C PRO A 8 -2.35 -29.93 -4.11
N PRO A 9 -3.15 -29.11 -3.44
CA PRO A 9 -2.85 -28.66 -2.09
C PRO A 9 -2.70 -29.88 -1.18
N SER A 10 -1.48 -30.14 -0.71
CA SER A 10 -1.18 -31.12 0.33
C SER A 10 -1.35 -30.45 1.69
N HIS A 11 -2.11 -31.07 2.60
CA HIS A 11 -2.34 -30.56 3.95
C HIS A 11 -1.06 -30.36 4.77
N ASP A 12 0.04 -31.02 4.39
CA ASP A 12 1.33 -31.02 5.10
C ASP A 12 2.02 -29.66 5.15
N ASP A 13 1.58 -28.69 4.32
CA ASP A 13 2.17 -27.35 4.28
C ASP A 13 1.41 -26.32 5.14
N SER A 14 0.34 -26.71 5.84
CA SER A 14 -0.44 -25.82 6.70
C SER A 14 -0.40 -26.28 8.16
N TYR A 15 -0.33 -25.34 9.09
CA TYR A 15 -0.44 -25.62 10.53
C TYR A 15 -1.85 -25.27 11.01
N ILE A 16 -2.52 -26.22 11.65
CA ILE A 16 -3.88 -26.04 12.19
C ILE A 16 -3.89 -26.48 13.65
N SER A 17 -4.38 -25.61 14.54
CA SER A 17 -4.49 -25.87 15.98
C SER A 17 -5.76 -25.27 16.57
N GLY A 18 -6.43 -26.02 17.45
CA GLY A 18 -7.71 -25.63 18.06
C GLY A 18 -8.92 -25.92 17.17
N GLU A 19 -10.05 -25.29 17.49
CA GLU A 19 -11.32 -25.47 16.78
C GLU A 19 -11.33 -24.71 15.44
N VAL A 20 -11.05 -25.43 14.35
CA VAL A 20 -11.01 -24.87 12.99
C VAL A 20 -11.88 -25.71 12.06
N THR A 21 -12.91 -25.09 11.48
CA THR A 21 -13.77 -25.72 10.47
C THR A 21 -13.46 -25.14 9.10
N ILE A 22 -13.12 -25.99 8.13
CA ILE A 22 -12.76 -25.59 6.77
C ILE A 22 -13.71 -26.26 5.79
N ASP A 23 -14.38 -25.46 4.96
CA ASP A 23 -15.19 -25.98 3.86
C ASP A 23 -14.31 -26.74 2.83
N PRO A 24 -14.76 -27.89 2.30
CA PRO A 24 -13.99 -28.69 1.34
C PRO A 24 -13.57 -27.96 0.05
N SER A 25 -14.28 -26.88 -0.32
CA SER A 25 -13.96 -26.10 -1.52
C SER A 25 -12.97 -24.95 -1.26
N ALA A 26 -12.59 -24.71 0.00
CA ALA A 26 -11.62 -23.67 0.33
C ALA A 26 -10.21 -24.06 -0.14
N ALA A 27 -9.49 -23.09 -0.70
CA ALA A 27 -8.11 -23.24 -1.13
C ALA A 27 -7.16 -22.68 -0.07
N ILE A 28 -6.37 -23.56 0.57
CA ILE A 28 -5.38 -23.19 1.57
C ILE A 28 -3.99 -23.33 0.95
N ALA A 29 -3.29 -22.21 0.82
CA ALA A 29 -1.92 -22.21 0.29
C ALA A 29 -0.89 -22.69 1.33
N PRO A 30 0.32 -23.07 0.91
CA PRO A 30 1.42 -23.42 1.81
C PRO A 30 1.77 -22.32 2.83
N GLY A 31 2.26 -22.71 3.99
CA GLY A 31 2.71 -21.84 5.07
C GLY A 31 1.58 -21.13 5.82
N VAL A 32 0.32 -21.50 5.59
CA VAL A 32 -0.82 -20.95 6.34
C VAL A 32 -0.84 -21.50 7.77
N LEU A 33 -1.02 -20.61 8.74
CA LEU A 33 -1.15 -20.93 10.16
C LEU A 33 -2.56 -20.56 10.63
N LEU A 34 -3.34 -21.56 11.03
CA LEU A 34 -4.67 -21.41 11.63
C LEU A 34 -4.60 -21.83 13.09
N GLN A 35 -4.86 -20.89 14.00
CA GLN A 35 -4.85 -21.15 15.43
C GLN A 35 -6.11 -20.60 16.07
N ALA A 36 -6.87 -21.45 16.75
CA ALA A 36 -7.96 -21.04 17.62
C ALA A 36 -7.54 -21.24 19.07
N SER A 37 -7.57 -20.17 19.86
CA SER A 37 -7.39 -20.22 21.32
C SER A 37 -8.52 -21.02 22.00
N PRO A 38 -8.37 -21.39 23.29
CA PRO A 38 -9.48 -21.95 24.07
C PRO A 38 -10.74 -21.08 23.97
N ASP A 39 -11.90 -21.72 23.90
CA ASP A 39 -13.23 -21.08 23.75
C ASP A 39 -13.37 -20.16 22.52
N SER A 40 -12.50 -20.35 21.51
CA SER A 40 -12.50 -19.61 20.25
C SER A 40 -12.56 -20.58 19.09
N GLN A 41 -13.05 -20.13 17.93
CA GLN A 41 -13.13 -20.96 16.73
C GLN A 41 -12.85 -20.16 15.46
N ILE A 42 -12.31 -20.84 14.45
CA ILE A 42 -12.17 -20.33 13.09
C ILE A 42 -13.13 -21.08 12.18
N ILE A 43 -13.92 -20.35 11.39
CA ILE A 43 -14.84 -20.91 10.40
C ILE A 43 -14.45 -20.37 9.02
N ILE A 44 -14.03 -21.26 8.13
CA ILE A 44 -13.67 -20.94 6.74
C ILE A 44 -14.76 -21.48 5.80
N GLY A 45 -15.47 -20.57 5.15
CA GLY A 45 -16.56 -20.87 4.24
C GLY A 45 -16.14 -21.37 2.85
N ALA A 46 -17.15 -21.69 2.03
CA ALA A 46 -16.95 -22.25 0.70
C ALA A 46 -16.21 -21.30 -0.26
N GLY A 47 -15.30 -21.84 -1.07
CA GLY A 47 -14.58 -21.10 -2.10
C GLY A 47 -13.65 -20.00 -1.57
N VAL A 48 -13.37 -19.96 -0.26
CA VAL A 48 -12.40 -19.04 0.33
C VAL A 48 -11.00 -19.39 -0.16
N CYS A 49 -10.24 -18.38 -0.56
CA CYS A 49 -8.83 -18.54 -0.93
C CYS A 49 -7.94 -17.89 0.14
N ILE A 50 -7.06 -18.67 0.75
CA ILE A 50 -6.08 -18.17 1.72
C ILE A 50 -4.69 -18.22 1.08
N GLY A 51 -4.11 -17.04 0.87
CA GLY A 51 -2.79 -16.88 0.26
C GLY A 51 -1.66 -17.47 1.10
N MET A 52 -0.52 -17.73 0.45
CA MET A 52 0.66 -18.30 1.10
C MET A 52 1.09 -17.46 2.30
N GLY A 53 1.44 -18.13 3.41
CA GLY A 53 1.98 -17.47 4.61
C GLY A 53 0.98 -16.64 5.40
N CYS A 54 -0.34 -16.81 5.19
CA CYS A 54 -1.32 -16.14 6.04
C CYS A 54 -1.32 -16.72 7.45
N ILE A 55 -1.52 -15.86 8.45
CA ILE A 55 -1.60 -16.24 9.86
C ILE A 55 -2.95 -15.77 10.40
N LEU A 56 -3.78 -16.72 10.81
CA LEU A 56 -5.11 -16.47 11.37
C LEU A 56 -5.12 -17.01 12.80
N HIS A 57 -5.26 -16.11 13.77
CA HIS A 57 -5.36 -16.48 15.17
C HIS A 57 -6.66 -15.94 15.76
N ALA A 58 -7.62 -16.82 16.02
CA ALA A 58 -8.85 -16.48 16.75
C ALA A 58 -8.61 -16.55 18.26
N PHE A 59 -8.96 -15.48 18.96
CA PHE A 59 -9.00 -15.44 20.42
C PHE A 59 -10.19 -14.62 20.91
N GLU A 60 -10.75 -15.02 22.05
CA GLU A 60 -11.93 -14.38 22.69
C GLU A 60 -13.17 -14.32 21.79
N GLY A 61 -13.35 -15.31 20.90
CA GLY A 61 -14.56 -15.46 20.09
C GLY A 61 -14.34 -16.16 18.76
N THR A 62 -15.24 -15.87 17.82
CA THR A 62 -15.25 -16.49 16.49
C THR A 62 -14.59 -15.59 15.45
N LEU A 63 -13.73 -16.20 14.63
CA LEU A 63 -13.26 -15.62 13.37
C LEU A 63 -13.97 -16.33 12.21
N GLU A 64 -14.87 -15.62 11.55
CA GLU A 64 -15.65 -16.16 10.42
C GLU A 64 -15.13 -15.57 9.11
N ILE A 65 -14.81 -16.44 8.15
CA ILE A 65 -14.45 -16.06 6.79
C ILE A 65 -15.55 -16.59 5.88
N GLU A 66 -16.34 -15.67 5.35
CA GLU A 66 -17.50 -15.99 4.54
C GLU A 66 -17.13 -16.48 3.14
N PRO A 67 -18.08 -17.13 2.44
CA PRO A 67 -17.83 -17.71 1.13
C PRO A 67 -17.23 -16.73 0.11
N GLY A 68 -16.28 -17.23 -0.68
CA GLY A 68 -15.63 -16.50 -1.77
C GLY A 68 -14.67 -15.38 -1.32
N ALA A 69 -14.42 -15.20 -0.03
CA ALA A 69 -13.43 -14.24 0.44
C ALA A 69 -12.01 -14.63 -0.01
N ASN A 70 -11.22 -13.64 -0.42
CA ASN A 70 -9.87 -13.82 -0.93
C ASN A 70 -8.87 -13.10 -0.03
N LEU A 71 -8.00 -13.86 0.64
CA LEU A 71 -6.92 -13.34 1.45
C LEU A 71 -5.62 -13.40 0.64
N GLY A 72 -5.00 -12.23 0.40
CA GLY A 72 -3.70 -12.13 -0.24
C GLY A 72 -2.59 -12.81 0.57
N SER A 73 -1.40 -12.94 -0.02
CA SER A 73 -0.27 -13.59 0.68
C SER A 73 0.17 -12.77 1.91
N GLY A 74 0.52 -13.47 3.00
CA GLY A 74 1.04 -12.84 4.21
C GLY A 74 0.01 -12.00 4.99
N VAL A 75 -1.29 -12.23 4.78
CA VAL A 75 -2.33 -11.56 5.58
C VAL A 75 -2.27 -12.05 7.03
N LEU A 76 -2.38 -11.12 7.97
CA LEU A 76 -2.43 -11.39 9.40
C LEU A 76 -3.83 -11.05 9.92
N VAL A 77 -4.52 -12.02 10.49
CA VAL A 77 -5.83 -11.82 11.14
C VAL A 77 -5.73 -12.24 12.60
N LEU A 78 -5.96 -11.30 13.51
CA LEU A 78 -5.87 -11.53 14.94
C LEU A 78 -7.17 -11.16 15.65
N GLY A 79 -7.67 -12.10 16.43
CA GLY A 79 -8.84 -11.94 17.29
C GLY A 79 -10.15 -12.38 16.63
N LYS A 80 -11.24 -11.81 17.12
CA LYS A 80 -12.59 -12.10 16.60
C LYS A 80 -13.00 -11.11 15.52
N GLY A 81 -13.86 -11.55 14.63
CA GLY A 81 -14.35 -10.72 13.55
C GLY A 81 -14.92 -11.54 12.42
N LYS A 82 -15.33 -10.83 11.37
CA LYS A 82 -15.94 -11.42 10.19
C LYS A 82 -15.33 -10.84 8.93
N ILE A 83 -14.87 -11.70 8.04
CA ILE A 83 -14.45 -11.32 6.69
C ILE A 83 -15.61 -11.63 5.76
N GLY A 84 -16.25 -10.59 5.26
CA GLY A 84 -17.49 -10.71 4.52
C GLY A 84 -17.35 -11.44 3.19
N ALA A 85 -18.47 -11.95 2.69
CA ALA A 85 -18.52 -12.73 1.46
C ALA A 85 -17.91 -11.96 0.28
N ASN A 86 -17.03 -12.60 -0.48
CA ASN A 86 -16.30 -12.01 -1.60
C ASN A 86 -15.47 -10.76 -1.24
N ALA A 87 -15.13 -10.54 0.03
CA ALA A 87 -14.18 -9.51 0.40
C ALA A 87 -12.78 -9.88 -0.13
N CYS A 88 -12.04 -8.87 -0.59
CA CYS A 88 -10.67 -9.03 -1.09
C CYS A 88 -9.70 -8.34 -0.14
N ILE A 89 -8.93 -9.13 0.60
CA ILE A 89 -7.90 -8.63 1.50
C ILE A 89 -6.57 -8.60 0.77
N GLY A 90 -6.02 -7.40 0.58
CA GLY A 90 -4.72 -7.23 -0.06
C GLY A 90 -3.60 -7.92 0.70
N SER A 91 -2.57 -8.34 -0.03
CA SER A 91 -1.38 -8.99 0.56
C SER A 91 -0.78 -8.15 1.68
N THR A 92 -0.21 -8.84 2.68
CA THR A 92 0.40 -8.24 3.88
C THR A 92 -0.49 -7.29 4.67
N ALA A 93 -1.81 -7.29 4.44
CA ALA A 93 -2.74 -6.55 5.27
C ALA A 93 -2.90 -7.23 6.64
N THR A 94 -3.21 -6.43 7.66
CA THR A 94 -3.43 -6.89 9.03
C THR A 94 -4.83 -6.47 9.50
N ILE A 95 -5.60 -7.41 10.02
CA ILE A 95 -6.95 -7.20 10.57
C ILE A 95 -6.89 -7.54 12.06
N LEU A 96 -7.14 -6.55 12.91
CA LEU A 96 -7.06 -6.67 14.37
C LEU A 96 -8.42 -6.45 14.99
N ASN A 97 -9.06 -7.50 15.53
CA ASN A 97 -10.35 -7.40 16.22
C ASN A 97 -11.40 -6.58 15.45
N ALA A 98 -11.47 -6.78 14.13
CA ALA A 98 -12.31 -6.01 13.23
C ALA A 98 -12.98 -6.93 12.21
N SER A 99 -14.08 -6.44 11.65
CA SER A 99 -14.78 -7.07 10.54
C SER A 99 -14.58 -6.28 9.26
N VAL A 100 -14.59 -6.98 8.14
CA VAL A 100 -14.55 -6.44 6.79
C VAL A 100 -15.89 -6.76 6.14
N GLU A 101 -16.54 -5.76 5.56
CA GLU A 101 -17.86 -5.94 4.96
C GLU A 101 -17.79 -6.80 3.69
N PRO A 102 -18.88 -7.48 3.31
CA PRO A 102 -18.95 -8.21 2.05
C PRO A 102 -18.59 -7.33 0.85
N GLN A 103 -17.92 -7.92 -0.14
CA GLN A 103 -17.46 -7.25 -1.37
C GLN A 103 -16.49 -6.06 -1.16
N GLN A 104 -16.04 -5.82 0.06
CA GLN A 104 -15.07 -4.76 0.35
C GLN A 104 -13.67 -5.18 -0.11
N VAL A 105 -12.90 -4.20 -0.61
CA VAL A 105 -11.48 -4.37 -0.92
C VAL A 105 -10.65 -3.67 0.15
N VAL A 106 -9.80 -4.42 0.84
CA VAL A 106 -8.77 -3.88 1.73
C VAL A 106 -7.46 -3.82 0.95
N LEU A 107 -6.81 -2.66 0.93
CA LEU A 107 -5.58 -2.48 0.16
C LEU A 107 -4.41 -3.28 0.75
N PRO A 108 -3.42 -3.70 -0.06
CA PRO A 108 -2.21 -4.34 0.44
C PRO A 108 -1.50 -3.51 1.52
N GLY A 109 -0.98 -4.17 2.55
CA GLY A 109 -0.29 -3.50 3.66
C GLY A 109 -1.17 -2.65 4.58
N SER A 110 -2.50 -2.68 4.41
CA SER A 110 -3.42 -1.96 5.28
C SER A 110 -3.44 -2.54 6.70
N LEU A 111 -3.72 -1.69 7.68
CA LEU A 111 -3.98 -2.08 9.06
C LEU A 111 -5.42 -1.69 9.43
N VAL A 112 -6.28 -2.70 9.59
CA VAL A 112 -7.71 -2.52 9.91
C VAL A 112 -7.93 -2.88 11.37
N GLY A 113 -8.67 -2.05 12.10
CA GLY A 113 -9.04 -2.32 13.50
C GLY A 113 -8.03 -1.87 14.55
N ASP A 114 -6.92 -1.25 14.16
CA ASP A 114 -6.01 -0.61 15.10
C ASP A 114 -6.66 0.62 15.76
N LYS A 115 -7.03 0.47 17.04
CA LYS A 115 -7.61 1.54 17.86
C LYS A 115 -6.55 2.37 18.59
N SER A 116 -5.26 2.02 18.48
CA SER A 116 -4.17 2.76 19.14
C SER A 116 -3.90 4.11 18.49
N ARG A 117 -4.31 4.28 17.23
CA ARG A 117 -4.14 5.51 16.45
C ARG A 117 -5.50 6.18 16.25
N ILE A 118 -5.77 7.22 17.03
CA ILE A 118 -6.92 8.09 16.80
C ILE A 118 -6.59 9.00 15.62
N VAL A 119 -7.06 8.63 14.42
CA VAL A 119 -7.01 9.55 13.27
C VAL A 119 -8.15 10.54 13.45
N VAL A 120 -7.83 11.75 13.93
CA VAL A 120 -8.77 12.87 13.90
C VAL A 120 -8.90 13.33 12.46
N THR A 121 -9.86 12.77 11.73
CA THR A 121 -10.20 13.26 10.40
C THR A 121 -10.89 14.61 10.57
N ARG A 122 -10.18 15.71 10.33
CA ARG A 122 -10.84 16.98 10.07
C ARG A 122 -11.59 16.84 8.74
N PRO A 123 -12.88 17.21 8.65
CA PRO A 123 -13.59 17.13 7.39
C PRO A 123 -12.93 18.09 6.40
N THR A 124 -12.31 17.53 5.36
CA THR A 124 -12.06 18.28 4.12
C THR A 124 -13.40 18.40 3.42
N VAL A 125 -13.97 19.61 3.47
CA VAL A 125 -15.07 20.03 2.61
C VAL A 125 -14.68 19.72 1.16
N ALA A 126 -15.35 18.72 0.59
CA ALA A 126 -15.39 18.52 -0.85
C ALA A 126 -16.45 19.50 -1.37
N ASP A 127 -16.01 20.60 -1.99
CA ASP A 127 -16.87 21.42 -2.84
C ASP A 127 -17.29 20.57 -4.03
N VAL A 128 -18.57 20.22 -4.07
CA VAL A 128 -19.24 19.67 -5.25
C VAL A 128 -19.92 20.85 -5.93
N ASP A 129 -19.22 21.48 -6.87
CA ASP A 129 -19.86 22.45 -7.77
C ASP A 129 -20.84 21.70 -8.67
N THR A 130 -22.11 21.83 -8.32
CA THR A 130 -23.25 21.38 -9.10
C THR A 130 -23.63 22.53 -10.03
N ILE A 131 -23.33 22.42 -11.32
CA ILE A 131 -23.96 23.26 -12.34
C ILE A 131 -24.98 22.43 -13.11
N ASN A 132 -26.25 22.59 -12.73
CA ASN A 132 -27.38 22.15 -13.52
C ASN A 132 -28.43 23.26 -13.45
N GLU A 133 -28.42 24.16 -14.43
CA GLU A 133 -29.48 25.15 -14.58
C GLU A 133 -29.97 25.16 -16.03
N THR A 134 -31.20 24.67 -16.16
CA THR A 134 -32.01 24.56 -17.37
C THR A 134 -32.62 25.93 -17.69
N ALA A 135 -32.45 26.44 -18.91
CA ALA A 135 -33.48 27.24 -19.61
C ALA A 135 -33.08 27.53 -21.06
N SER A 136 -33.87 27.02 -22.01
CA SER A 136 -34.02 27.53 -23.38
C SER A 136 -35.09 28.65 -23.35
N PRO A 137 -35.13 29.63 -24.29
CA PRO A 137 -35.68 29.35 -25.64
C PRO A 137 -35.07 30.13 -26.83
N ALA A 138 -35.17 29.48 -27.99
CA ALA A 138 -35.48 29.93 -29.37
C ALA A 138 -35.00 31.32 -29.90
N SER A 139 -34.27 31.30 -31.04
CA SER A 139 -34.73 31.82 -32.35
C SER A 139 -33.65 31.72 -33.46
N ASP A 140 -34.03 31.06 -34.55
CA ASP A 140 -33.80 31.34 -35.98
C ASP A 140 -32.44 31.26 -36.73
N GLU A 141 -32.53 30.44 -37.78
CA GLU A 141 -32.05 30.57 -39.17
C GLU A 141 -30.60 30.26 -39.62
N ALA A 142 -30.54 29.12 -40.33
CA ALA A 142 -29.75 28.71 -41.49
C ALA A 142 -28.69 29.66 -42.10
N THR A 143 -27.49 29.13 -42.40
CA THR A 143 -27.00 28.95 -43.80
C THR A 143 -25.75 28.07 -43.91
N ASN A 144 -25.67 27.33 -45.03
CA ASN A 144 -24.57 26.47 -45.52
C ASN A 144 -23.21 27.19 -45.67
N GLY A 145 -22.11 26.43 -45.62
CA GLY A 145 -20.85 26.83 -46.26
C GLY A 145 -19.63 25.97 -45.94
N ASP A 146 -19.18 25.18 -46.93
CA ASP A 146 -17.88 24.52 -47.07
C ASP A 146 -16.67 25.33 -46.55
N ARG A 147 -15.67 24.63 -45.95
CA ARG A 147 -14.25 24.55 -46.41
C ARG A 147 -13.32 23.89 -45.35
N PRO A 148 -12.35 23.03 -45.74
CA PRO A 148 -11.50 22.26 -44.80
C PRO A 148 -10.30 23.05 -44.24
N PRO A 149 -9.70 22.63 -43.11
CA PRO A 149 -8.45 23.21 -42.60
C PRO A 149 -7.21 22.67 -43.35
N PRO A 150 -6.20 23.50 -43.65
CA PRO A 150 -4.97 23.07 -44.32
C PRO A 150 -3.96 22.43 -43.34
N MET A 151 -3.22 21.45 -43.87
CA MET A 151 -2.09 20.76 -43.24
C MET A 151 -0.79 21.60 -43.21
N ASN A 152 0.12 21.11 -42.35
CA ASN A 152 1.59 21.17 -42.41
C ASN A 152 2.34 22.29 -41.67
N THR A 153 2.98 21.90 -40.55
CA THR A 153 4.43 22.10 -40.35
C THR A 153 5.04 20.91 -39.58
N PRO A 154 6.25 20.42 -39.97
CA PRO A 154 6.89 19.23 -39.41
C PRO A 154 7.72 19.48 -38.14
N PRO A 155 8.05 18.44 -37.35
CA PRO A 155 8.86 18.54 -36.14
C PRO A 155 10.37 18.67 -36.44
N PRO A 156 11.18 19.33 -35.57
CA PRO A 156 12.62 19.40 -35.76
C PRO A 156 13.33 18.10 -35.34
N THR A 157 14.23 17.65 -36.24
CA THR A 157 15.12 16.48 -36.13
C THR A 157 16.25 16.69 -35.11
N PRO A 158 16.76 15.62 -34.45
CA PRO A 158 17.86 15.69 -33.47
C PRO A 158 19.23 15.73 -34.15
N SER A 159 20.16 16.54 -33.63
CA SER A 159 21.57 16.56 -34.07
C SER A 159 22.47 15.79 -33.09
N GLU A 160 23.30 14.91 -33.67
CA GLU A 160 24.35 14.10 -33.04
C GLU A 160 25.68 14.89 -32.92
N PRO A 161 26.61 14.56 -31.99
CA PRO A 161 27.68 15.47 -31.57
C PRO A 161 29.03 15.21 -32.29
N GLU A 162 29.86 16.26 -32.37
CA GLU A 162 31.31 16.11 -32.59
C GLU A 162 32.14 16.88 -31.53
N PRO A 163 33.40 16.46 -31.28
CA PRO A 163 34.12 16.69 -30.03
C PRO A 163 35.17 17.80 -30.14
N THR A 164 35.48 18.50 -29.04
CA THR A 164 36.80 19.16 -28.89
C THR A 164 37.19 19.38 -27.43
N ASP A 165 38.49 19.21 -27.22
CA ASP A 165 39.30 19.14 -26.00
C ASP A 165 39.33 20.39 -25.07
N ALA A 166 39.69 20.05 -23.82
CA ALA A 166 40.55 20.77 -22.88
C ALA A 166 40.12 22.09 -22.20
N ALA A 167 39.98 21.93 -20.87
CA ALA A 167 40.47 22.81 -19.80
C ALA A 167 39.85 24.21 -19.62
N SER A 168 38.95 24.32 -18.63
CA SER A 168 39.11 25.23 -17.48
C SER A 168 37.94 25.06 -16.51
N SER A 169 38.25 24.75 -15.25
CA SER A 169 37.30 24.60 -14.14
C SER A 169 36.72 25.94 -13.67
N PRO A 170 35.39 26.11 -13.53
CA PRO A 170 34.78 27.20 -12.78
C PRO A 170 34.44 26.80 -11.31
N PRO A 171 34.24 27.77 -10.41
CA PRO A 171 34.17 27.59 -8.95
C PRO A 171 32.88 26.88 -8.46
N PRO A 172 32.83 26.35 -7.22
CA PRO A 172 31.70 25.54 -6.76
C PRO A 172 30.45 26.41 -6.67
N THR A 173 29.56 26.20 -7.62
CA THR A 173 28.23 26.81 -7.60
C THR A 173 27.45 26.09 -6.50
N SER A 174 26.98 26.84 -5.51
CA SER A 174 26.12 26.33 -4.45
C SER A 174 24.85 25.73 -5.06
N GLN A 175 24.87 24.43 -5.29
CA GLN A 175 23.74 23.69 -5.81
C GLN A 175 22.66 23.75 -4.73
N LYS A 176 21.67 24.63 -4.94
CA LYS A 176 20.54 24.81 -4.03
C LYS A 176 19.66 23.58 -4.17
N VAL A 177 19.99 22.53 -3.42
CA VAL A 177 19.26 21.25 -3.44
C VAL A 177 17.87 21.51 -2.89
N TYR A 178 16.87 21.43 -3.76
CA TYR A 178 15.47 21.58 -3.36
C TYR A 178 15.09 20.42 -2.42
N GLY A 179 14.36 20.71 -1.35
CA GLY A 179 13.93 19.71 -0.37
C GLY A 179 14.84 19.49 0.84
N GLN A 180 15.92 20.27 1.02
CA GLN A 180 16.75 20.17 2.23
C GLN A 180 15.95 20.36 3.53
N ALA A 181 14.94 21.22 3.54
CA ALA A 181 14.05 21.39 4.69
C ALA A 181 13.24 20.12 4.98
N GLN A 182 12.73 19.45 3.94
CA GLN A 182 12.00 18.19 4.05
C GLN A 182 12.92 17.07 4.55
N LEU A 183 14.13 16.99 3.99
CA LEU A 183 15.12 15.98 4.33
C LEU A 183 15.60 16.15 5.78
N ASN A 184 15.92 17.38 6.20
CA ASN A 184 16.31 17.67 7.59
C ASN A 184 15.18 17.37 8.57
N ARG A 185 13.92 17.64 8.19
CA ARG A 185 12.75 17.29 9.01
C ARG A 185 12.62 15.78 9.19
N MET A 186 12.82 15.00 8.12
CA MET A 186 12.76 13.53 8.17
C MET A 186 13.90 12.95 9.00
N LEU A 187 15.11 13.48 8.82
CA LEU A 187 16.30 13.08 9.59
C LEU A 187 16.16 13.42 11.08
N SER A 188 15.59 14.57 11.41
CA SER A 188 15.38 14.97 12.82
C SER A 188 14.30 14.13 13.51
N THR A 189 13.27 13.70 12.78
CA THR A 189 12.23 12.81 13.33
C THR A 189 12.71 11.38 13.52
N MET A 190 13.55 10.86 12.61
CA MET A 190 14.05 9.48 12.69
C MET A 190 15.21 9.32 13.68
N PHE A 191 16.00 10.38 13.88
CA PHE A 191 17.23 10.33 14.69
C PHE A 191 17.31 11.49 15.70
N PRO A 192 16.46 11.50 16.75
CA PRO A 192 16.36 12.61 17.69
C PRO A 192 17.64 12.89 18.49
N HIS A 193 18.58 11.94 18.58
CA HIS A 193 19.83 12.07 19.35
C HIS A 193 21.08 12.32 18.49
N ARG A 194 20.94 12.75 17.23
CA ARG A 194 22.07 12.94 16.29
C ARG A 194 23.04 14.08 16.62
N GLN A 195 22.78 14.87 17.65
CA GLN A 195 23.62 16.01 18.04
C GLN A 195 25.05 15.60 18.47
N ALA A 196 25.28 14.34 18.82
CA ALA A 196 26.62 13.85 19.20
C ALA A 196 27.61 13.73 18.02
N LEU A 197 27.13 13.63 16.77
CA LEU A 197 27.98 13.40 15.59
C LEU A 197 28.35 14.67 14.81
N ASN A 198 27.66 15.80 15.07
CA ASN A 198 27.95 17.09 14.42
C ASN A 198 28.90 17.97 15.24
N ARG A 199 29.61 17.43 16.24
CA ARG A 199 30.67 18.18 16.91
C ARG A 199 31.79 18.38 15.88
N PRO A 200 32.12 19.62 15.46
CA PRO A 200 33.32 19.83 14.67
C PRO A 200 34.50 19.28 15.46
N LEU A 201 35.36 18.51 14.80
CA LEU A 201 36.70 18.18 15.30
C LEU A 201 37.41 19.52 15.55
N GLN A 202 37.33 20.01 16.78
CA GLN A 202 38.24 21.04 17.26
C GLN A 202 39.58 20.35 17.47
N ASP A 203 40.54 20.79 16.66
CA ASP A 203 41.93 20.38 16.68
C ASP A 203 42.51 20.39 18.09
N GLY A 204 43.19 19.29 18.42
CA GLY A 204 44.40 19.27 19.24
C GLY A 204 44.33 19.89 20.63
N GLN A 205 43.87 19.12 21.61
CA GLN A 205 44.46 19.16 22.95
C GLN A 205 44.57 17.74 23.52
N SER A 206 45.80 17.20 23.43
CA SER A 206 46.25 16.00 24.14
C SER A 206 46.20 16.23 25.66
N PRO A 207 45.64 15.29 26.46
CA PRO A 207 45.79 15.35 27.91
C PRO A 207 47.20 14.88 28.27
N SER A 208 48.06 15.85 28.61
CA SER A 208 49.30 15.64 29.36
C SER A 208 48.97 15.43 30.84
N ASP A 209 49.51 14.33 31.38
CA ASP A 209 49.96 14.07 32.75
C ASP A 209 49.22 14.70 33.95
N GLN A 210 48.60 13.80 34.74
CA GLN A 210 48.80 13.53 36.19
C GLN A 210 48.72 14.69 37.23
N PRO A 211 48.56 14.42 38.55
CA PRO A 211 48.85 13.20 39.32
C PRO A 211 47.65 12.49 39.97
#